data_AF-F7QMG5-F1
#
_entry.id   AF-F7QMG5-F1
#
_cell.length_a   1.000
_cell.length_b   1.000
_cell.length_c   1.000
_cell.angle_alpha   90.00
_cell.angle_beta   90.00
_cell.angle_gamma   90.00
#
_symmetry.space_group_name_H-M   'P 1'
#
loop_
_entity.id
_entity.type
_entity.pdbx_description
1 polymer ?
#
loop_
_entity_poly.entity_id
_entity_poly.type
_entity_poly.pdbx_seq_one_letter_code
_entity_poly.pdbx_strand_id
1 'polypeptide(L)'
;MTDPKHAVDQDTKIKRTDYFTRAELVPLEMSWMASNPGVGKEAFYRWFAHQYLGLPPDNIGDAETERVRQLFRDAKVRARKAGWLTGSVEKE
;
A
#
# COMPACT_ATOMS: atom_id res chain seq x y z
N MET A 1 -9.58 -24.00 -29.78
CA MET A 1 -9.28 -22.67 -30.36
C MET A 1 -9.81 -21.61 -29.41
N THR A 2 -8.87 -20.87 -28.79
CA THR A 2 -8.96 -19.52 -28.20
C THR A 2 -9.69 -19.28 -26.85
N ASP A 3 -8.92 -19.39 -25.76
CA ASP A 3 -8.63 -18.45 -24.63
C ASP A 3 -9.51 -17.21 -24.31
N PRO A 4 -9.41 -16.64 -23.07
CA PRO A 4 -10.51 -16.33 -22.18
C PRO A 4 -10.75 -14.82 -22.06
N LYS A 5 -12.01 -14.40 -22.13
CA LYS A 5 -12.36 -12.99 -21.91
C LYS A 5 -12.32 -12.68 -20.41
N HIS A 6 -11.20 -12.06 -20.03
CA HIS A 6 -11.07 -11.06 -18.97
C HIS A 6 -12.35 -10.22 -18.87
N ALA A 7 -13.27 -10.62 -18.01
CA ALA A 7 -14.31 -9.75 -17.47
C ALA A 7 -13.74 -9.10 -16.22
N VAL A 8 -12.77 -8.20 -16.39
CA VAL A 8 -12.45 -7.22 -15.34
C VAL A 8 -13.45 -6.09 -15.56
N ASP A 9 -14.63 -6.31 -15.01
CA ASP A 9 -15.75 -5.38 -15.07
C ASP A 9 -15.32 -4.05 -14.45
N GLN A 10 -15.20 -3.06 -15.32
CA GLN A 10 -14.99 -1.66 -14.99
C GLN A 10 -16.31 -1.04 -14.52
N ASP A 11 -16.88 -1.50 -13.40
CA ASP A 11 -17.98 -0.75 -12.78
C ASP A 11 -17.94 -0.89 -11.26
N THR A 12 -17.02 -0.14 -10.66
CA THR A 12 -17.39 0.52 -9.41
C THR A 12 -16.66 1.84 -9.34
N LYS A 13 -17.45 2.90 -9.52
CA LYS A 13 -17.15 4.28 -9.14
C LYS A 13 -16.84 4.34 -7.63
N ILE A 14 -15.73 3.76 -7.19
CA ILE A 14 -15.19 4.00 -5.86
C ILE A 14 -14.60 5.39 -5.93
N LYS A 15 -15.26 6.33 -5.25
CA LYS A 15 -14.73 7.68 -5.03
C LYS A 15 -13.29 7.57 -4.57
N ARG A 16 -12.41 8.12 -5.40
CA ARG A 16 -10.95 7.99 -5.50
C ARG A 16 -10.17 8.55 -4.30
N THR A 17 -10.75 8.64 -3.11
CA THR A 17 -10.23 9.47 -2.01
C THR A 17 -9.82 8.72 -0.75
N ASP A 18 -10.16 7.44 -0.57
CA ASP A 18 -9.72 6.67 0.61
C ASP A 18 -9.61 5.18 0.23
N TYR A 19 -8.61 4.82 -0.59
CA TYR A 19 -8.39 3.42 -1.02
C TYR A 19 -7.99 2.49 0.13
N PHE A 20 -7.52 3.05 1.25
CA PHE A 20 -7.18 2.33 2.45
C PHE A 20 -7.46 3.22 3.65
N THR A 21 -8.12 2.65 4.64
CA THR A 21 -7.99 3.23 5.98
C THR A 21 -6.52 3.12 6.38
N ARG A 22 -6.01 4.10 7.14
CA ARG A 22 -4.60 4.08 7.59
C ARG A 22 -4.22 2.80 8.34
N ALA A 23 -5.21 2.07 8.88
CA ALA A 23 -5.05 0.74 9.47
C ALA A 23 -4.63 -0.33 8.46
N GLU A 24 -5.13 -0.24 7.23
CA GLU A 24 -4.97 -1.25 6.17
C GLU A 24 -3.68 -1.07 5.37
N LEU A 25 -3.07 0.12 5.41
CA LEU A 25 -1.78 0.37 4.79
C LEU A 25 -0.69 -0.52 5.39
N VAL A 26 -0.66 -0.69 6.72
CA VAL A 26 0.36 -1.52 7.38
C VAL A 26 0.29 -3.01 6.99
N PRO A 27 -0.87 -3.69 7.06
CA PRO A 27 -0.98 -5.07 6.62
C PRO A 27 -0.79 -5.21 5.10
N LEU A 28 -1.13 -4.20 4.29
CA LEU A 28 -0.82 -4.21 2.86
C LEU A 28 0.69 -4.27 2.60
N GLU A 29 1.48 -3.42 3.27
CA GLU A 29 2.95 -3.47 3.17
C GLU A 29 3.48 -4.84 3.57
N MET A 30 3.01 -5.37 4.71
CA MET A 30 3.46 -6.66 5.24
C MET A 30 3.10 -7.82 4.31
N SER A 31 1.86 -7.85 3.79
CA SER A 31 1.41 -8.87 2.86
C SER A 31 2.16 -8.82 1.54
N TRP A 32 2.37 -7.62 0.98
CA TRP A 32 3.10 -7.48 -0.27
C TRP A 32 4.56 -7.91 -0.11
N MET A 33 5.21 -7.53 0.99
CA MET A 33 6.58 -7.94 1.31
C MET A 33 6.70 -9.46 1.54
N ALA A 34 5.68 -10.09 2.13
CA ALA A 34 5.66 -11.54 2.31
C ALA A 34 5.52 -12.27 0.96
N SER A 35 4.74 -11.73 0.02
CA SER A 35 4.62 -12.28 -1.34
C SER A 35 5.82 -11.96 -2.23
N ASN A 36 6.60 -10.91 -1.92
CA ASN A 36 7.74 -10.45 -2.69
C ASN A 36 9.03 -10.41 -1.84
N PRO A 37 9.53 -11.58 -1.40
CA PRO A 37 10.73 -11.63 -0.57
C PRO A 37 11.95 -11.12 -1.35
N GLY A 38 12.74 -10.25 -0.71
CA GLY A 38 14.00 -9.74 -1.28
C GLY A 38 13.88 -8.53 -2.20
N VAL A 39 12.67 -8.10 -2.58
CA VAL A 39 12.47 -6.96 -3.50
C VAL A 39 12.60 -5.60 -2.78
N GLY A 40 12.44 -5.60 -1.44
CA GLY A 40 12.63 -4.43 -0.60
C GLY A 40 11.46 -3.44 -0.62
N LYS A 41 11.49 -2.49 0.31
CA LYS A 41 10.39 -1.54 0.53
C LYS A 41 10.25 -0.50 -0.58
N GLU A 42 11.32 -0.18 -1.30
CA GLU A 42 11.25 0.78 -2.40
C GLU A 42 10.41 0.26 -3.55
N ALA A 43 10.54 -1.02 -3.91
CA ALA A 43 9.70 -1.63 -4.93
C ALA A 43 8.24 -1.66 -4.51
N PHE A 44 7.95 -1.89 -3.23
CA PHE A 44 6.60 -1.76 -2.69
C PHE A 44 6.03 -0.35 -2.88
N TYR A 45 6.79 0.68 -2.52
CA TYR A 45 6.33 2.07 -2.67
C TYR A 45 6.08 2.44 -4.13
N ARG A 46 6.93 1.96 -5.05
CA ARG A 46 6.73 2.17 -6.49
C ARG A 46 5.50 1.43 -7.00
N TRP A 47 5.32 0.18 -6.60
CA TRP A 47 4.12 -0.58 -6.92
C TRP A 47 2.86 0.11 -6.38
N PHE A 48 2.89 0.60 -5.14
CA PHE A 48 1.76 1.30 -4.53
C PHE A 48 1.42 2.60 -5.26
N ALA A 49 2.44 3.40 -5.60
CA ALA A 49 2.27 4.60 -6.41
C ALA A 49 1.66 4.29 -7.78
N HIS A 50 2.09 3.20 -8.42
CA HIS A 50 1.55 2.79 -9.71
C HIS A 50 0.09 2.31 -9.60
N GLN A 51 -0.19 1.40 -8.67
CA GLN A 51 -1.49 0.75 -8.55
C GLN A 51 -2.57 1.66 -7.94
N TYR A 52 -2.23 2.45 -6.92
CA TYR A 52 -3.22 3.21 -6.15
C TYR A 52 -3.18 4.71 -6.40
N LEU A 53 -2.01 5.28 -6.71
CA LEU A 53 -1.91 6.69 -7.10
C LEU A 53 -2.09 6.89 -8.61
N GLY A 54 -2.10 5.80 -9.40
CA GLY A 54 -2.27 5.85 -10.85
C GLY A 54 -1.08 6.52 -11.56
N LEU A 55 0.09 6.54 -10.92
CA LEU A 55 1.30 7.14 -11.49
C LEU A 55 1.94 6.14 -12.47
N PRO A 56 2.29 6.55 -13.70
CA PRO A 56 3.02 5.67 -14.61
C PRO A 56 4.44 5.42 -14.08
N PRO A 57 5.04 4.24 -14.32
CA PRO A 57 6.34 3.86 -13.75
C PRO A 57 7.47 4.84 -14.07
N ASP A 58 7.46 5.46 -15.26
CA ASP A 58 8.41 6.52 -15.65
C ASP A 58 8.35 7.78 -14.76
N ASN A 59 7.20 8.06 -14.14
CA ASN A 59 7.00 9.21 -13.27
C ASN A 59 7.12 8.86 -11.78
N ILE A 60 7.58 7.65 -11.43
CA ILE A 60 7.75 7.25 -10.04
C ILE A 60 9.23 7.40 -9.69
N GLY A 61 9.62 8.63 -9.37
CA GLY A 61 10.96 8.96 -8.90
C GLY A 61 11.10 8.81 -7.38
N ASP A 62 12.24 9.26 -6.87
CA ASP A 62 12.52 9.33 -5.42
C ASP A 62 11.49 10.17 -4.66
N ALA A 63 11.02 11.28 -5.26
CA ALA A 63 10.03 12.17 -4.63
C ALA A 63 8.68 11.47 -4.40
N GLU A 64 8.17 10.75 -5.39
CA GLU A 64 6.90 10.03 -5.28
C GLU A 64 7.03 8.85 -4.32
N THR A 65 8.17 8.15 -4.39
CA THR A 65 8.51 7.04 -3.50
C THR A 65 8.58 7.51 -2.04
N GLU A 66 9.21 8.65 -1.77
CA GLU A 66 9.28 9.27 -0.44
C GLU A 66 7.90 9.73 0.04
N ARG A 67 7.06 10.26 -0.86
CA ARG A 67 5.68 10.64 -0.52
C ARG A 67 4.84 9.44 -0.07
N VAL A 68 4.97 8.29 -0.74
CA VAL A 68 4.35 7.03 -0.30
C VAL A 68 4.97 6.56 1.01
N ARG A 69 6.29 6.58 1.15
CA ARG A 69 6.97 6.23 2.41
C ARG A 69 6.44 7.05 3.59
N GLN A 70 6.27 8.35 3.42
CA GLN A 70 5.72 9.25 4.43
C GLN A 70 4.27 8.92 4.78
N LEU A 71 3.44 8.57 3.80
CA LEU A 71 2.07 8.10 4.03
C LEU A 71 2.05 6.87 4.95
N PHE A 72 2.89 5.87 4.66
CA PHE A 72 2.99 4.65 5.46
C PHE A 72 3.59 4.92 6.84
N ARG A 73 4.53 5.86 6.95
CA ARG A 73 5.09 6.29 8.24
C ARG A 73 4.04 6.98 9.11
N ASP A 74 3.27 7.92 8.57
CA ASP A 74 2.17 8.59 9.28
C ASP A 74 1.10 7.57 9.71
N ALA A 75 0.75 6.65 8.81
CA ALA A 75 -0.17 5.56 9.12
C ALA A 75 0.30 4.70 10.30
N LYS A 76 1.57 4.28 10.32
CA LYS A 76 2.16 3.51 11.43
C LYS A 76 2.21 4.30 12.73
N VAL A 77 2.62 5.57 12.69
CA VAL A 77 2.68 6.44 13.89
C VAL A 77 1.28 6.61 14.49
N ARG A 78 0.25 6.82 13.67
CA ARG A 78 -1.13 6.96 14.13
C ARG A 78 -1.73 5.64 14.57
N ALA A 79 -1.48 4.55 13.86
CA ALA A 79 -1.93 3.22 14.27
C ALA A 79 -1.33 2.82 15.63
N ARG A 80 -0.06 3.19 15.89
CA ARG A 80 0.56 3.03 17.22
C ARG A 80 -0.10 3.91 18.26
N LYS A 81 -0.37 5.19 17.95
CA LYS A 81 -1.07 6.12 18.87
C LYS A 81 -2.50 5.68 19.19
N ALA A 82 -3.19 5.08 18.21
CA ALA A 82 -4.55 4.56 18.35
C ALA A 82 -4.61 3.16 19.01
N GLY A 83 -3.46 2.56 19.35
CA GLY A 83 -3.41 1.23 19.95
C GLY A 83 -3.78 0.09 18.99
N TRP A 84 -3.65 0.29 17.68
CA TRP A 84 -3.91 -0.74 16.66
C TRP A 84 -2.69 -1.60 16.35
N LEU A 85 -1.49 -1.06 16.63
CA LEU A 85 -0.23 -1.80 16.59
C LEU A 85 0.17 -2.24 18.00
N THR A 86 -0.70 -3.00 18.67
CA THR A 86 -0.39 -3.61 19.97
C THR A 86 0.36 -4.92 19.75
N GLY A 87 1.65 -4.79 19.50
CA GLY A 87 2.64 -5.81 19.82
C GLY A 87 3.60 -5.21 20.84
N SER A 88 3.60 -5.77 22.05
CA SER A 88 4.53 -5.50 23.16
C SER A 88 4.36 -4.17 23.92
N VAL A 89 3.30 -4.05 24.70
CA VAL A 89 3.43 -3.56 26.08
C VAL A 89 2.59 -4.48 26.96
N GLU A 90 3.13 -5.67 27.24
CA GLU A 90 2.85 -6.32 28.51
C GLU A 90 3.53 -5.45 29.57
N LYS A 91 2.71 -4.69 30.31
CA LYS A 91 3.11 -4.17 31.62
C LYS A 91 2.70 -5.23 32.62
N GLU A 92 3.68 -5.95 33.14
CA GLU A 92 3.63 -6.53 34.49
C GLU A 92 4.59 -5.76 35.38
#